data_AF-A0A973PVN2-F1
#
_entry.id   AF-A0A973PVN2-F1
#
_cell.length_a   1.000
_cell.length_b   1.000
_cell.length_c   1.000
_cell.angle_alpha   90.00
_cell.angle_beta   90.00
_cell.angle_gamma   90.00
#
_symmetry.space_group_name_H-M   'P 1'
#
loop_
_entity.id
_entity.type
_entity.pdbx_description
1 polymer ?
#
loop_
_entity_poly.entity_id
_entity_poly.type
_entity_poly.pdbx_seq_one_letter_code
_entity_poly.pdbx_strand_id
1 'polypeptide(L)'
;PRILNLAEWARHILVRLGHLEELHAELTGYVPEPEPTAGPLGFAVPLHLRSSYGELRLMTTVTTFATAVDVTLAELKLEAFLPADAATAEALAAAAGARPADS
;
A
#
# COMPACT_ATOMS: atom_id res chain seq x y z
N PRO A 1 -15.62 -0.89 6.86
CA PRO A 1 -14.19 -1.15 6.57
C PRO A 1 -13.76 -0.35 5.34
N ARG A 2 -12.61 0.34 5.38
CA ARG A 2 -12.12 1.14 4.24
C ARG A 2 -11.30 0.31 3.26
N ILE A 3 -10.49 -0.62 3.74
CA ILE A 3 -9.71 -1.55 2.91
C ILE A 3 -10.53 -2.83 2.73
N LEU A 4 -10.83 -3.18 1.47
CA LEU A 4 -11.71 -4.32 1.15
C LEU A 4 -10.95 -5.65 1.09
N ASN A 5 -9.65 -5.62 0.75
CA ASN A 5 -8.76 -6.78 0.74
C ASN A 5 -7.76 -6.73 1.92
N LEU A 6 -8.23 -6.39 3.12
CA LEU A 6 -7.36 -6.12 4.28
C LEU A 6 -6.43 -7.30 4.63
N ALA A 7 -6.89 -8.55 4.55
CA ALA A 7 -6.07 -9.72 4.86
C ALA A 7 -4.84 -9.84 3.94
N GLU A 8 -5.05 -9.67 2.64
CA GLU A 8 -3.98 -9.70 1.63
C GLU A 8 -3.04 -8.50 1.81
N TRP A 9 -3.60 -7.31 2.02
CA TRP A 9 -2.83 -6.08 2.20
C TRP A 9 -2.01 -6.10 3.50
N ALA A 10 -2.58 -6.56 4.60
CA ALA A 10 -1.92 -6.67 5.90
C ALA A 10 -0.70 -7.58 5.84
N ARG A 11 -0.81 -8.72 5.13
CA ARG A 11 0.32 -9.63 4.91
C ARG A 11 1.51 -8.91 4.25
N HIS A 12 1.25 -8.06 3.25
CA HIS A 12 2.30 -7.24 2.61
C HIS A 12 2.95 -6.26 3.60
N ILE A 13 2.16 -5.60 4.43
CA ILE A 13 2.70 -4.69 5.47
C ILE A 13 3.56 -5.45 6.47
N LEU A 14 3.08 -6.58 6.99
CA LEU A 14 3.79 -7.38 7.99
C LEU A 14 5.13 -7.91 7.45
N VAL A 15 5.17 -8.41 6.21
CA VAL A 15 6.44 -8.85 5.59
C VAL A 15 7.48 -7.73 5.55
N ARG A 16 7.07 -6.48 5.26
CA ARG A 16 7.99 -5.33 5.25
C ARG A 16 8.49 -4.92 6.64
N LEU A 17 7.69 -5.17 7.67
CA LEU A 17 7.99 -4.84 9.06
C LEU A 17 8.77 -5.92 9.80
N GLY A 18 9.19 -7.00 9.14
CA GLY A 18 9.92 -8.11 9.79
C GLY A 18 11.24 -7.71 10.48
N HIS A 19 11.76 -6.51 10.22
CA HIS A 19 12.92 -5.95 10.91
C HIS A 19 12.57 -5.19 12.21
N LEU A 20 11.27 -5.05 12.53
CA LEU A 20 10.73 -4.38 13.72
C LEU A 20 9.85 -5.36 14.49
N GLU A 21 10.46 -6.32 15.20
CA GLU A 21 9.79 -7.47 15.81
C GLU A 21 8.61 -7.09 16.73
N GLU A 22 8.78 -6.09 17.61
CA GLU A 22 7.73 -5.64 18.52
C GLU A 22 6.52 -5.08 17.77
N LEU A 23 6.75 -4.21 16.77
CA LEU A 23 5.69 -3.63 15.94
C LEU A 23 5.02 -4.69 15.07
N HIS A 24 5.80 -5.64 14.54
CA HIS A 24 5.26 -6.76 13.78
C HIS A 24 4.32 -7.62 14.64
N ALA A 25 4.74 -7.97 15.86
CA ALA A 25 3.94 -8.76 16.79
C ALA A 25 2.64 -8.02 17.18
N GLU A 26 2.73 -6.72 17.45
CA GLU A 26 1.55 -5.90 17.77
C GLU A 26 0.55 -5.89 16.60
N LEU A 27 1.01 -5.54 15.39
CA LEU A 27 0.14 -5.41 14.23
C LEU A 27 -0.50 -6.72 13.79
N THR A 28 0.17 -7.85 14.04
CA THR A 28 -0.38 -9.19 13.78
C THR A 28 -1.69 -9.40 14.56
N GLY A 29 -1.84 -8.81 15.75
CA GLY A 29 -3.07 -8.90 16.54
C GLY A 29 -4.25 -8.07 16.02
N TYR A 30 -4.01 -7.10 15.13
CA TYR A 30 -5.06 -6.22 14.60
C TYR A 30 -5.58 -6.61 13.22
N VAL A 31 -4.92 -7.55 12.54
CA VAL A 31 -5.23 -7.91 11.16
C VAL A 31 -5.82 -9.32 11.10
N PRO A 32 -6.75 -9.58 10.16
CA PRO A 32 -7.28 -10.92 9.98
C PRO A 32 -6.17 -11.87 9.51
N GLU A 33 -6.30 -13.16 9.85
CA GLU A 33 -5.39 -14.18 9.33
C GLU A 33 -5.41 -14.19 7.79
N PRO A 34 -4.24 -14.26 7.14
CA PRO A 34 -4.17 -14.29 5.69
C PRO A 34 -4.72 -15.62 5.14
N GLU A 35 -5.62 -15.54 4.16
CA GLU A 35 -6.11 -16.71 3.42
C GLU A 35 -4.95 -17.39 2.65
N PRO A 36 -4.77 -18.72 2.77
CA PRO A 36 -3.63 -19.45 2.20
C PRO A 36 -3.58 -19.45 0.66
N THR A 37 -4.66 -19.07 -0.03
CA THR A 37 -4.78 -19.01 -1.49
C THR A 37 -4.16 -17.77 -2.13
N ALA A 38 -3.78 -16.76 -1.35
CA ALA A 38 -3.14 -15.58 -1.92
C ALA A 38 -1.71 -15.94 -2.33
N GLY A 39 -1.46 -16.04 -3.65
CA GLY A 39 -0.15 -16.37 -4.23
C GLY A 39 0.98 -15.42 -3.79
N PRO A 40 2.22 -15.66 -4.27
CA PRO A 40 3.36 -14.83 -3.91
C PRO A 40 3.07 -13.35 -4.12
N LEU A 41 3.38 -12.53 -3.10
CA LEU A 41 3.36 -11.08 -3.24
C LEU A 41 4.47 -10.73 -4.25
N GLY A 42 4.08 -10.42 -5.49
CA GLY A 42 5.01 -9.95 -6.51
C GLY A 42 5.54 -8.55 -6.19
N PHE A 43 6.24 -7.93 -7.15
CA PHE A 43 6.69 -6.53 -7.03
C PHE A 43 5.54 -5.51 -6.96
N ALA A 44 4.31 -5.96 -7.27
CA ALA A 44 3.10 -5.17 -7.16
C ALA A 44 2.06 -5.90 -6.31
N VAL A 45 1.45 -5.20 -5.35
CA VAL A 45 0.41 -5.75 -4.46
C VAL A 45 -0.89 -4.98 -4.67
N PRO A 46 -2.04 -5.65 -4.89
CA PRO A 46 -3.31 -4.98 -5.05
C PRO A 46 -3.79 -4.35 -3.73
N LEU A 47 -4.38 -3.16 -3.82
CA LEU A 47 -5.07 -2.47 -2.74
C LEU A 47 -6.46 -2.07 -3.21
N HIS A 48 -7.50 -2.62 -2.58
CA HIS A 48 -8.89 -2.26 -2.82
C HIS A 48 -9.38 -1.34 -1.71
N LEU A 49 -9.67 -0.08 -2.05
CA LEU A 49 -10.00 0.96 -1.10
C LEU A 49 -11.39 1.55 -1.38
N ARG A 50 -12.24 1.61 -0.37
CA ARG A 50 -13.48 2.39 -0.40
C ARG A 50 -13.19 3.85 -0.05
N SER A 51 -13.57 4.75 -0.94
CA SER A 51 -13.40 6.20 -0.79
C SER A 51 -14.72 6.96 -1.04
N SER A 52 -14.72 8.27 -0.79
CA SER A 52 -15.83 9.16 -1.18
C SER A 52 -16.00 9.28 -2.70
N TYR A 53 -14.97 8.94 -3.47
CA TYR A 53 -14.97 8.95 -4.94
C TYR A 53 -15.31 7.57 -5.54
N GLY A 54 -15.74 6.61 -4.71
CA GLY A 54 -16.05 5.25 -5.11
C GLY A 54 -15.01 4.22 -4.64
N GLU A 55 -15.13 2.99 -5.15
CA GLU A 55 -14.15 1.93 -4.92
C GLU A 55 -12.94 2.13 -5.84
N LEU A 56 -11.76 2.14 -5.25
CA LEU A 56 -10.49 2.32 -5.94
C LEU A 56 -9.75 0.98 -5.93
N ARG A 57 -9.29 0.55 -7.10
CA ARG A 57 -8.43 -0.62 -7.26
C ARG A 57 -7.05 -0.14 -7.64
N LEU A 58 -6.12 -0.26 -6.71
CA LEU A 58 -4.76 0.26 -6.83
C LEU A 58 -3.76 -0.90 -6.93
N MET A 59 -2.67 -0.67 -7.63
CA MET A 59 -1.46 -1.49 -7.57
C MET A 59 -0.38 -0.70 -6.86
N THR A 60 0.17 -1.27 -5.80
CA THR A 60 1.27 -0.67 -5.07
C THR A 60 2.60 -1.18 -5.57
N THR A 61 3.50 -0.27 -5.94
CA THR A 61 4.88 -0.59 -6.33
C THR A 61 5.85 0.05 -5.35
N VAL A 62 6.82 -0.72 -4.86
CA VAL A 62 7.87 -0.23 -3.94
C VAL A 62 9.23 -0.32 -4.64
N THR A 63 9.93 0.81 -4.73
CA THR A 63 11.29 0.91 -5.28
C THR A 63 12.23 1.42 -4.20
N THR A 64 13.32 0.71 -3.95
CA THR A 64 14.36 1.12 -2.99
C THR A 64 15.59 1.62 -3.73
N PHE A 65 16.00 2.86 -3.46
CA PHE A 65 17.26 3.42 -3.96
C PHE A 65 18.33 3.29 -2.87
N ALA A 66 19.27 2.37 -3.06
CA ALA A 66 20.47 2.27 -2.23
C ALA A 66 21.59 3.10 -2.85
N THR A 67 22.26 3.98 -2.09
CA THR A 67 23.50 4.63 -2.53
C THR A 67 24.71 3.98 -1.87
N ALA A 68 25.81 3.79 -2.59
CA ALA A 68 26.98 3.05 -2.10
C ALA A 68 27.89 3.86 -1.13
N VAL A 69 27.33 4.81 -0.37
CA VAL A 69 28.11 5.74 0.45
C VAL A 69 27.75 5.55 1.93
N ASP A 70 28.63 4.83 2.62
CA ASP A 70 28.71 4.62 4.07
C ASP A 70 27.54 3.97 4.81
N VAL A 71 27.90 3.19 5.84
CA VAL A 71 27.08 2.27 6.66
C VAL A 71 25.98 2.97 7.48
N THR A 72 25.72 4.26 7.25
CA THR A 72 24.71 5.08 7.96
C THR A 72 23.62 5.64 7.04
N LEU A 73 23.45 5.06 5.85
CA LEU A 73 22.58 5.62 4.83
C LEU A 73 21.09 5.33 5.09
N ALA A 74 20.30 6.40 5.22
CA ALA A 74 18.86 6.34 5.07
C ALA A 74 18.51 5.89 3.63
N GLU A 75 17.96 4.69 3.48
CA GLU A 75 17.45 4.20 2.21
C GLU A 75 16.25 5.06 1.76
N LEU A 76 16.26 5.54 0.51
CA LEU A 76 15.09 6.19 -0.06
C LEU A 76 14.15 5.13 -0.64
N LYS A 77 12.95 5.03 -0.07
CA LYS A 77 11.89 4.13 -0.57
C LYS A 77 10.80 4.97 -1.22
N LEU A 78 10.60 4.74 -2.52
CA LEU A 78 9.46 5.29 -3.26
C LEU A 78 8.35 4.24 -3.27
N GLU A 79 7.17 4.61 -2.78
CA GLU A 79 5.97 3.81 -2.88
C GLU A 79 4.95 4.54 -3.74
N ALA A 80 4.53 3.90 -4.84
CA ALA A 80 3.55 4.43 -5.77
C ALA A 80 2.26 3.62 -5.73
N PHE A 81 1.12 4.30 -5.78
CA PHE A 81 -0.22 3.69 -5.86
C PHE A 81 -0.83 4.03 -7.21
N LEU A 82 -0.81 3.06 -8.12
CA LEU A 82 -1.22 3.26 -9.51
C LEU A 82 -2.63 2.72 -9.72
N PRO A 83 -3.49 3.38 -10.53
CA PRO A 83 -4.81 2.85 -10.85
C PRO A 83 -4.69 1.52 -11.60
N ALA A 84 -5.40 0.50 -11.12
CA ALA A 84 -5.47 -0.81 -11.77
C ALA A 84 -6.51 -0.87 -12.90
N ASP A 85 -7.39 0.14 -12.98
CA ASP A 85 -8.43 0.26 -14.01
C ASP A 85 -8.77 1.74 -14.32
N ALA A 86 -9.54 1.93 -15.40
CA ALA A 86 -9.95 3.25 -15.88
C ALA A 86 -10.86 3.99 -14.89
N ALA A 87 -11.78 3.29 -14.21
CA ALA A 87 -12.68 3.88 -13.23
C ALA A 87 -11.92 4.48 -12.04
N THR A 88 -10.89 3.76 -11.57
CA THR A 88 -9.98 4.24 -10.52
C THR A 88 -9.17 5.43 -11.01
N ALA A 89 -8.69 5.42 -12.25
CA ALA A 89 -7.95 6.55 -12.82
C ALA A 89 -8.81 7.82 -12.91
N GLU A 90 -10.06 7.68 -13.36
CA GLU A 90 -11.04 8.78 -13.42
C GLU A 90 -11.37 9.32 -12.03
N ALA A 91 -11.60 8.44 -11.05
CA ALA A 91 -11.86 8.83 -9.68
C ALA A 91 -10.68 9.59 -9.05
N LEU A 92 -9.44 9.16 -9.31
CA LEU A 92 -8.23 9.86 -8.86
C LEU A 92 -8.06 11.22 -9.54
N ALA A 93 -8.35 11.31 -10.85
CA ALA A 93 -8.30 12.57 -11.59
C ALA A 93 -9.33 13.57 -11.05
N ALA A 94 -10.56 13.12 -10.79
CA ALA A 94 -11.61 13.93 -10.19
C ALA A 94 -11.20 14.45 -8.79
N ALA A 95 -10.63 13.58 -7.96
CA ALA A 95 -10.14 13.96 -6.62
C ALA A 95 -8.99 14.98 -6.69
N ALA A 96 -8.08 14.85 -7.64
CA ALA A 96 -6.96 15.78 -7.83
C ALA A 96 -7.42 17.16 -8.33
N GLY A 97 -8.46 17.19 -9.18
CA GLY A 97 -9.10 18.40 -9.67
C GLY A 97 -10.00 19.09 -8.63
N ALA A 98 -10.49 18.35 -7.63
CA ALA A 98 -11.36 18.84 -6.55
C ALA A 98 -10.60 19.44 -5.36
N ARG A 99 -9.29 19.72 -5.49
CA ARG A 99 -8.52 20.38 -4.42
C ARG A 99 -9.26 21.66 -4.01
N PRO A 100 -9.72 21.79 -2.76
CA PRO A 100 -10.42 22.99 -2.33
C PRO A 100 -9.48 24.17 -2.53
N ALA A 101 -9.99 25.23 -3.17
CA ALA A 101 -9.34 26.53 -3.13
C ALA A 101 -9.23 26.91 -1.65
N ASP A 102 -8.00 26.93 -1.15
CA ASP A 102 -7.67 27.41 0.19
C ASP A 102 -8.26 28.83 0.32
N SER A 103 -9.15 29.03 1.28
CA SER A 103 -9.86 30.28 1.57
C SER A 103 -9.55 30.72 2.98
#